data_AF-A0A8H8C7P5-F1
#
_entry.id   AF-A0A8H8C7P5-F1
#
_cell.length_a   1.000
_cell.length_b   1.000
_cell.length_c   1.000
_cell.angle_alpha   90.00
_cell.angle_beta   90.00
_cell.angle_gamma   90.00
#
_symmetry.space_group_name_H-M   'P 1'
#
loop_
_entity.id
_entity.type
_entity.pdbx_description
1 polymer ?
#
loop_
_entity_poly.entity_id
_entity_poly.type
_entity_poly.pdbx_seq_one_letter_code
_entity_poly.pdbx_strand_id
1 'polypeptide(L)'
;MSPTDDTTTYGRHFLLQIVDERADGGYNRPFAMYPKSSDQSAGFRSIGYAQMANAVNQVAWWLDSEFPARRRIIHYHISIQTIETRHLSHDFDED
;
A
#
# COMPACT_ATOMS: atom_id res chain seq x y z
N MET A 1 8.57 31.80 22.02
CA MET A 1 8.38 30.35 22.05
C MET A 1 7.68 29.99 20.74
N SER A 2 8.46 29.55 19.74
CA SER A 2 7.91 29.27 18.40
C SER A 2 7.09 27.99 18.47
N PRO A 3 5.90 27.91 17.83
CA PRO A 3 5.13 26.68 17.81
C PRO A 3 5.97 25.62 17.08
N THR A 4 6.42 24.61 17.82
CA THR A 4 7.03 23.40 17.24
C THR A 4 5.90 22.50 16.81
N ASP A 5 5.10 22.98 15.86
CA ASP A 5 3.96 22.26 15.33
C ASP A 5 4.41 21.47 14.10
N ASP A 6 4.92 20.25 14.33
CA ASP A 6 5.04 19.19 13.32
C ASP A 6 3.66 18.72 12.79
N THR A 7 2.59 19.45 13.08
CA THR A 7 1.19 19.09 12.80
C THR A 7 0.71 19.54 11.42
N THR A 8 1.48 20.32 10.64
CA THR A 8 0.97 20.95 9.41
C THR A 8 0.78 19.99 8.22
N THR A 9 1.19 18.72 8.32
CA THR A 9 1.05 17.71 7.23
C THR A 9 0.27 16.46 7.63
N TYR A 10 -0.20 16.35 8.88
CA TYR A 10 -0.94 15.15 9.31
C TYR A 10 -2.42 15.26 8.97
N GLY A 11 -2.80 14.61 7.88
CA GLY A 11 -4.17 14.55 7.35
C GLY A 11 -4.24 14.12 5.87
N ARG A 12 -3.10 14.13 5.16
CA ARG A 12 -3.00 13.71 3.74
C ARG A 12 -2.38 12.34 3.51
N HIS A 13 -1.78 11.74 4.54
CA HIS A 13 -1.14 10.43 4.43
C HIS A 13 -2.15 9.35 4.82
N PHE A 14 -2.34 8.36 3.96
CA PHE A 14 -3.04 7.15 4.33
C PHE A 14 -2.30 6.48 5.50
N LEU A 15 -3.04 5.81 6.39
CA LEU A 15 -2.45 5.13 7.56
C LEU A 15 -1.27 4.21 7.17
N LEU A 16 -1.36 3.57 6.00
CA LEU A 16 -0.30 2.72 5.45
C LEU A 16 0.99 3.50 5.20
N GLN A 17 0.91 4.70 4.60
CA GLN A 17 2.07 5.56 4.36
C GLN A 17 2.74 5.97 5.67
N ILE A 18 1.94 6.32 6.69
CA ILE A 18 2.47 6.66 8.02
C ILE A 18 3.19 5.46 8.64
N VAL A 19 2.66 4.25 8.45
CA VAL A 19 3.27 3.02 8.98
C VAL A 19 4.60 2.73 8.29
N ASP A 20 4.65 2.85 6.96
CA ASP A 20 5.86 2.63 6.17
C ASP A 20 6.92 3.67 6.47
N GLU A 21 6.57 4.97 6.51
CA GLU A 21 7.49 6.06 6.85
C GLU A 21 8.12 5.85 8.24
N ARG A 22 7.32 5.43 9.24
CA ARG A 22 7.82 5.15 10.60
C ARG A 22 8.65 3.88 10.68
N ALA A 23 8.32 2.85 9.88
CA ALA A 23 9.11 1.64 9.79
C ALA A 23 10.51 1.94 9.21
N ASP A 24 10.57 2.72 8.13
CA ASP A 24 11.81 3.06 7.43
C ASP A 24 12.68 4.03 8.25
N GLY A 25 12.04 4.99 8.94
CA GLY A 25 12.70 5.93 9.85
C GLY A 25 13.19 5.34 11.18
N GLY A 26 13.10 4.01 11.38
CA GLY A 26 13.58 3.35 12.61
C GLY A 26 12.79 3.74 13.87
N TYR A 27 11.52 4.10 13.74
CA TYR A 27 10.71 4.60 14.85
C TYR A 27 10.47 3.52 15.91
N ASN A 28 11.03 3.73 17.11
CA ASN A 28 11.10 2.69 18.14
C ASN A 28 9.87 2.59 19.05
N ARG A 29 8.87 3.47 18.90
CA ARG A 29 7.64 3.36 19.70
C ARG A 29 6.76 2.22 19.18
N PRO A 30 6.08 1.47 20.06
CA PRO A 30 5.16 0.42 19.63
C PRO A 30 3.99 1.03 18.84
N PHE A 31 3.58 0.32 17.79
CA PHE A 31 2.34 0.59 17.06
C PHE A 31 1.12 0.13 17.86
N ALA A 32 1.18 -1.09 18.41
CA ALA A 32 0.11 -1.68 19.20
C ALA A 32 0.66 -2.62 20.28
N MET A 33 -0.20 -2.97 21.24
CA MET A 33 0.08 -4.01 22.23
C MET A 33 -1.08 -4.99 22.30
N TYR A 34 -0.79 -6.26 22.53
CA TYR A 34 -1.79 -7.32 22.68
C TYR A 34 -1.45 -8.24 23.85
N PRO A 35 -2.44 -8.79 24.57
CA PRO A 35 -2.20 -9.63 25.74
C PRO A 35 -1.51 -10.94 25.33
N LYS A 36 -0.58 -11.42 26.16
CA LYS A 36 0.11 -12.70 25.95
C LYS A 36 -0.80 -13.91 26.12
N SER A 37 -1.83 -13.78 26.95
CA SER A 37 -2.78 -14.84 27.30
C SER A 37 -4.09 -14.23 27.81
N SER A 38 -5.08 -15.08 28.08
CA SER A 38 -6.32 -14.69 28.79
C SER A 38 -6.09 -14.26 30.24
N ASP A 39 -5.01 -14.70 30.88
CA ASP A 39 -4.57 -14.18 32.17
C ASP A 39 -3.96 -12.78 32.00
N GLN A 40 -4.55 -11.80 32.68
CA GLN A 40 -4.13 -10.40 32.67
C GLN A 40 -2.76 -10.19 33.33
N SER A 41 -2.35 -11.08 34.24
CA SER A 41 -1.06 -10.99 34.93
C SER A 41 0.14 -11.31 34.04
N ALA A 42 -0.08 -12.05 32.94
CA ALA A 42 0.96 -12.44 32.00
C ALA A 42 1.52 -11.26 31.17
N GLY A 43 0.84 -10.11 31.19
CA GLY A 43 1.26 -8.88 30.52
C GLY A 43 1.06 -8.89 29.00
N PHE A 44 1.75 -7.98 28.31
CA PHE A 44 1.50 -7.65 26.91
C PHE A 44 2.73 -7.88 26.03
N ARG A 45 2.49 -8.15 24.74
CA ARG A 45 3.50 -8.08 23.67
C ARG A 45 3.27 -6.80 22.87
N SER A 46 4.36 -6.16 22.49
CA SER A 46 4.34 -5.00 21.60
C SER A 46 4.53 -5.42 20.15
N ILE A 47 3.87 -4.70 19.25
CA ILE A 47 4.08 -4.76 17.81
C ILE A 47 4.73 -3.44 17.40
N GLY A 48 5.89 -3.50 16.76
CA GLY A 48 6.58 -2.33 16.20
C GLY A 48 6.08 -1.96 14.80
N TYR A 49 6.44 -0.76 14.32
CA TYR A 49 6.07 -0.28 12.98
C TYR A 49 6.64 -1.16 11.87
N ALA A 50 7.91 -1.57 11.98
CA ALA A 50 8.53 -2.48 11.02
C ALA A 50 7.84 -3.86 10.97
N GLN A 51 7.38 -4.37 12.12
CA GLN A 51 6.64 -5.64 12.17
C GLN A 51 5.27 -5.50 11.49
N MET A 52 4.58 -4.37 11.72
CA MET A 52 3.29 -4.10 11.08
C MET A 52 3.43 -3.96 9.56
N ALA A 53 4.39 -3.16 9.07
CA ALA A 53 4.64 -2.97 7.65
C ALA A 53 4.94 -4.32 6.96
N ASN A 54 5.81 -5.13 7.55
CA ASN A 54 6.13 -6.46 7.04
C ASN A 54 4.90 -7.38 7.01
N ALA A 55 4.07 -7.38 8.05
CA ALA A 55 2.85 -8.20 8.08
C ALA A 55 1.85 -7.78 6.99
N VAL A 56 1.65 -6.47 6.79
CA VAL A 56 0.79 -5.95 5.72
C VAL A 56 1.32 -6.37 4.35
N ASN A 57 2.62 -6.21 4.11
CA ASN A 57 3.25 -6.62 2.85
C ASN A 57 3.03 -8.11 2.57
N GLN A 58 3.28 -8.98 3.56
CA GLN A 58 3.10 -10.43 3.41
C GLN A 58 1.64 -10.80 3.09
N VAL A 59 0.68 -10.18 3.79
CA VAL A 59 -0.75 -10.42 3.53
C VAL A 59 -1.16 -9.90 2.16
N ALA A 60 -0.65 -8.74 1.72
CA ALA A 60 -0.94 -8.19 0.40
C ALA A 60 -0.42 -9.10 -0.72
N TRP A 61 0.81 -9.61 -0.61
CA TRP A 61 1.37 -10.58 -1.55
C TRP A 61 0.58 -11.89 -1.57
N TRP A 62 0.19 -12.38 -0.40
CA TRP A 62 -0.65 -13.58 -0.31
C TRP A 62 -2.01 -13.37 -0.98
N LEU A 63 -2.69 -12.25 -0.71
CA LEU A 63 -3.98 -11.91 -1.33
C LEU A 63 -3.88 -11.80 -2.86
N ASP A 64 -2.82 -11.19 -3.37
CA ASP A 64 -2.56 -11.09 -4.81
C ASP A 64 -2.33 -12.47 -5.44
N SER A 65 -1.68 -13.39 -4.72
CA SER A 65 -1.46 -14.77 -5.16
C SER A 65 -2.73 -15.63 -5.14
N GLU A 66 -3.58 -15.47 -4.13
CA GLU A 66 -4.80 -16.28 -3.92
C GLU A 66 -5.97 -15.80 -4.80
N PHE A 67 -6.03 -14.49 -5.10
CA PHE A 67 -7.14 -13.88 -5.84
C PHE A 67 -6.71 -13.18 -7.15
N PRO A 68 -6.12 -13.90 -8.12
CA PRO A 68 -5.57 -13.30 -9.35
C PRO A 68 -6.64 -12.74 -10.32
N ALA A 69 -7.92 -13.04 -10.09
CA ALA A 69 -9.03 -12.79 -11.03
C ALA A 69 -9.33 -11.31 -11.31
N ARG A 70 -8.79 -10.35 -10.54
CA ARG A 70 -9.01 -8.90 -10.76
C ARG A 70 -8.07 -8.26 -11.78
N ARG A 71 -7.08 -8.99 -12.31
CA ARG A 71 -6.13 -8.47 -13.32
C ARG A 71 -6.69 -8.40 -14.75
N ARG A 72 -7.92 -8.88 -15.00
CA ARG A 72 -8.48 -8.96 -16.37
C ARG A 72 -9.14 -7.69 -16.90
N ILE A 73 -9.38 -6.66 -16.10
CA ILE A 73 -10.13 -5.48 -16.57
C ILE A 73 -9.24 -4.43 -17.25
N ILE A 74 -7.93 -4.42 -16.97
CA ILE A 74 -7.03 -3.37 -17.51
C ILE A 74 -6.44 -3.76 -18.88
N HIS A 75 -6.33 -5.05 -19.18
CA HIS A 75 -5.76 -5.54 -20.46
C HIS A 75 -6.72 -5.48 -21.65
N TYR A 76 -8.03 -5.33 -21.46
CA TYR A 76 -8.96 -5.22 -22.58
C TYR A 76 -9.05 -3.82 -23.18
N HIS A 77 -8.70 -2.77 -22.43
CA HIS A 77 -8.83 -1.39 -22.94
C HIS A 77 -7.67 -0.99 -23.87
N ILE A 78 -6.47 -1.53 -23.65
CA ILE A 78 -5.28 -1.23 -24.46
C ILE A 78 -5.34 -1.92 -25.83
N SER A 79 -5.94 -3.12 -25.92
CA SER A 79 -6.03 -3.85 -27.19
C SER A 79 -7.01 -3.24 -28.18
N ILE A 80 -8.10 -2.61 -27.73
CA ILE A 80 -9.09 -2.00 -28.63
C ILE A 80 -8.53 -0.71 -29.25
N GLN A 81 -7.83 0.13 -28.47
CA GLN A 81 -7.24 1.37 -29.01
C GLN A 81 -6.06 1.12 -29.95
N THR A 82 -5.33 0.01 -29.78
CA THR A 82 -4.20 -0.35 -30.66
C THR A 82 -4.65 -0.85 -32.03
N ILE A 83 -5.83 -1.44 -32.14
CA ILE A 83 -6.39 -1.90 -33.42
C ILE A 83 -6.95 -0.72 -34.23
N GLU A 84 -7.57 0.25 -33.55
CA GLU A 84 -8.17 1.42 -34.19
C GLU A 84 -7.11 2.38 -34.78
N THR A 85 -5.92 2.47 -34.18
CA THR A 85 -4.81 3.30 -34.72
C THR A 85 -4.12 2.70 -35.94
N ARG A 86 -4.20 1.38 -36.16
CA ARG A 86 -3.60 0.73 -37.35
C ARG A 86 -4.48 0.79 -38.60
N HIS A 87 -5.76 1.11 -38.48
CA HIS A 87 -6.65 1.26 -39.64
C HIS A 87 -6.70 2.68 -40.20
N LEU A 88 -6.25 3.68 -39.44
CA LEU A 88 -6.24 5.09 -39.87
C LEU A 88 -4.91 5.56 -40.48
N SER A 89 -3.86 4.73 -40.46
CA SER A 89 -2.53 5.09 -40.98
C SER A 89 -2.20 4.44 -42.34
N HIS A 90 -3.16 3.82 -43.02
CA HIS A 90 -2.95 3.23 -44.35
C HIS A 90 -3.66 3.99 -45.49
N ASP A 91 -4.50 4.98 -45.17
CA ASP A 91 -5.29 5.74 -46.15
C ASP A 91 -4.69 7.13 -46.47
N PHE A 92 -3.45 7.42 -46.08
CA PHE A 92 -2.85 8.76 -46.15
C PHE A 92 -1.53 8.87 -46.93
N ASP A 93 -1.25 7.93 -47.85
CA ASP A 93 -0.13 8.02 -48.80
C ASP A 93 -0.56 7.50 -50.18
N GLU A 94 -1.34 8.29 -50.93
CA GLU A 94 -1.40 8.18 -52.40
C GLU A 94 -1.87 9.53 -53.00
N ASP A 95 -0.90 10.38 -53.33
CA ASP A 95 -0.99 11.49 -54.31
C ASP A 95 0.29 11.49 -55.15
#